data_AF-A0A4Y9Y4I3-F1
#
_entry.id   AF-A0A4Y9Y4I3-F1
#
_cell.length_a   1.000
_cell.length_b   1.000
_cell.length_c   1.000
_cell.angle_alpha   90.00
_cell.angle_beta   90.00
_cell.angle_gamma   90.00
#
_symmetry.space_group_name_H-M   'P 1'
#
loop_
_entity.id
_entity.type
_entity.pdbx_description
1 polymer ?
#
loop_
_entity_poly.entity_id
_entity_poly.type
_entity_poly.pdbx_seq_one_letter_code
_entity_poly.pdbx_strand_id
1 'polypeptide(L)'
;MDKVGDWELAKAVGVPTSLPEPQEWHRASPSDHAILTGYLPVVRSVNPAAQSPTKLGASLAVRFSYVHVLEYFFTQHRSIFLHVYKNDLLPIKASLHGRVAVLSWWKRAHEQYPDVIPLPSPTHVAEAIDAASRNGQVASLDWWLHSGIPLEYTEAALEYASAKNQLAVLAWWKQQATSPEHRLPLKIGRVMDLASTAGHVDVLEWWARSQLDFKYDKQALYHAGCHGKVEVLQWWLGSGLQLIFDSDALTGATRHNRPDVLEWWDQSGLPIQYRMCDIEEALEDAIGGGEAARMWWRQKGIDFNANDTEWMKLQNLN
;
A
#
# COMPACT_ATOMS: atom_id res chain seq x y z
N MET A 1 6.52 -6.38 -22.35
CA MET A 1 6.64 -5.37 -21.28
C MET A 1 5.35 -4.59 -21.06
N ASP A 2 4.59 -4.29 -22.11
CA ASP A 2 3.32 -3.51 -21.97
C ASP A 2 2.31 -4.14 -21.02
N LYS A 3 2.24 -5.48 -20.93
CA LYS A 3 1.41 -6.20 -19.94
C LYS A 3 1.83 -6.01 -18.49
N VAL A 4 3.10 -5.68 -18.24
CA VAL A 4 3.63 -5.37 -16.90
C VAL A 4 3.29 -3.93 -16.51
N GLY A 5 2.98 -3.06 -17.48
CA GLY A 5 2.67 -1.65 -17.24
C GLY A 5 3.85 -0.82 -16.74
N ASP A 6 5.08 -1.33 -16.90
CA ASP A 6 6.30 -0.72 -16.35
C ASP A 6 7.20 -0.20 -17.47
N TRP A 7 7.03 1.08 -17.81
CA TRP A 7 7.81 1.76 -18.85
C TRP A 7 9.30 1.81 -18.49
N GLU A 8 9.63 2.10 -17.23
CA GLU A 8 11.02 2.21 -16.78
C GLU A 8 11.73 0.87 -16.89
N LEU A 9 11.09 -0.22 -16.46
CA LEU A 9 11.65 -1.55 -16.62
C LEU A 9 11.85 -1.91 -18.09
N ALA A 10 10.89 -1.58 -18.96
CA ALA A 10 11.02 -1.82 -20.41
C ALA A 10 12.25 -1.13 -20.99
N LYS A 11 12.47 0.14 -20.64
CA LYS A 11 13.64 0.92 -21.07
C LYS A 11 14.94 0.38 -20.46
N ALA A 12 14.93 0.02 -19.18
CA ALA A 12 16.08 -0.52 -18.48
C ALA A 12 16.62 -1.80 -19.13
N VAL A 13 15.73 -2.68 -19.62
CA VAL A 13 16.14 -3.92 -20.31
C VAL A 13 16.25 -3.79 -21.83
N GLY A 14 16.04 -2.60 -22.40
CA GLY A 14 16.15 -2.34 -23.83
C GLY A 14 15.04 -2.98 -24.70
N VAL A 15 13.86 -3.22 -24.13
CA VAL A 15 12.74 -3.84 -24.86
C VAL A 15 11.80 -2.74 -25.39
N PRO A 16 11.39 -2.79 -26.67
CA PRO A 16 10.38 -1.87 -27.21
C PRO A 16 9.07 -1.93 -26.41
N THR A 17 8.43 -0.78 -26.22
CA THR A 17 7.19 -0.65 -25.46
C THR A 17 6.30 0.41 -26.10
N SER A 18 4.98 0.17 -26.09
CA SER A 18 3.97 1.16 -26.49
C SER A 18 3.47 2.01 -25.32
N LEU A 19 4.02 1.81 -24.11
CA LEU A 19 3.64 2.58 -22.93
C LEU A 19 4.06 4.05 -23.09
N PRO A 20 3.22 5.02 -22.69
CA PRO A 20 3.60 6.43 -22.68
C PRO A 20 4.70 6.67 -21.64
N GLU A 21 5.57 7.63 -21.91
CA GLU A 21 6.53 8.09 -20.91
C GLU A 21 5.78 8.65 -19.69
N PRO A 22 6.14 8.23 -18.45
CA PRO A 22 5.46 8.73 -17.26
C PRO A 22 5.67 10.23 -17.07
N GLN A 23 4.66 10.94 -16.56
CA GLN A 23 4.71 12.40 -16.37
C GLN A 23 5.90 12.87 -15.51
N GLU A 24 6.35 12.03 -14.59
CA GLU A 24 7.51 12.28 -13.72
C GLU A 24 8.81 12.50 -14.51
N TRP A 25 8.90 11.95 -15.72
CA TRP A 25 10.06 12.07 -16.61
C TRP A 25 10.13 13.39 -17.37
N HIS A 26 9.07 14.21 -17.37
CA HIS A 26 9.09 15.52 -18.04
C HIS A 26 10.15 16.49 -17.47
N ARG A 27 10.67 16.21 -16.27
CA ARG A 27 11.74 16.99 -15.62
C ARG A 27 13.01 16.17 -15.42
N ALA A 28 13.14 15.01 -16.06
CA ALA A 28 14.30 14.16 -15.98
C ALA A 28 15.53 14.86 -16.61
N SER A 29 16.68 14.71 -15.97
CA SER A 29 17.97 15.15 -16.51
C SER A 29 18.52 14.13 -17.52
N PRO A 30 19.46 14.52 -18.38
CA PRO A 30 20.20 13.57 -19.22
C PRO A 30 20.87 12.43 -18.41
N SER A 31 21.30 12.73 -17.18
CA SER A 31 21.84 11.71 -16.28
C SER A 31 20.78 10.74 -15.76
N ASP A 32 19.54 11.15 -15.56
CA ASP A 32 18.45 10.23 -15.15
C ASP A 32 18.17 9.22 -16.26
N HIS A 33 18.09 9.67 -17.52
CA HIS A 33 17.96 8.77 -18.68
C HIS A 33 19.17 7.84 -18.82
N ALA A 34 20.39 8.35 -18.60
CA ALA A 34 21.58 7.51 -18.66
C ALA A 34 21.60 6.46 -17.54
N ILE A 35 21.21 6.83 -16.32
CA ILE A 35 21.15 5.92 -15.17
C ILE A 35 20.10 4.81 -15.38
N LEU A 36 18.97 5.11 -16.03
CA LEU A 36 17.94 4.12 -16.36
C LEU A 36 18.51 2.90 -17.10
N THR A 37 19.47 3.13 -17.99
CA THR A 37 20.14 2.06 -18.75
C THR A 37 21.02 1.15 -17.89
N GLY A 38 21.44 1.63 -16.71
CA GLY A 38 22.45 0.97 -15.88
C GLY A 38 23.83 0.86 -16.53
N TYR A 39 24.05 1.34 -17.75
CA TYR A 39 25.29 1.12 -18.48
C TYR A 39 26.28 2.26 -18.22
N LEU A 40 27.30 1.99 -17.41
CA LEU A 40 28.27 2.99 -16.95
C LEU A 40 28.92 3.84 -18.07
N PRO A 41 29.28 3.30 -19.25
CA PRO A 41 29.79 4.12 -20.35
C PRO A 41 28.82 5.21 -20.81
N VAL A 42 27.51 4.94 -20.83
CA VAL A 42 26.48 5.94 -21.16
C VAL A 42 26.31 6.95 -20.02
N VAL A 43 26.35 6.50 -18.76
CA VAL A 43 26.35 7.39 -17.59
C VAL A 43 27.56 8.34 -17.59
N ARG A 44 28.73 7.87 -18.04
CA ARG A 44 29.94 8.70 -18.14
C ARG A 44 29.86 9.69 -19.30
N SER A 45 29.29 9.29 -20.44
CA SER A 45 29.25 10.15 -21.63
C SER A 45 28.40 11.41 -21.46
N VAL A 46 27.41 11.39 -20.56
CA VAL A 46 26.54 12.55 -20.29
C VAL A 46 27.13 13.57 -19.32
N ASN A 47 28.35 13.35 -18.82
CA ASN A 47 29.04 14.19 -17.84
C ASN A 47 28.14 14.59 -16.64
N PRO A 48 27.95 13.68 -15.66
CA PRO A 48 27.07 13.93 -14.51
C PRO A 48 27.43 15.16 -13.67
N ALA A 49 28.68 15.65 -13.74
CA ALA A 49 29.08 16.87 -13.06
C ALA A 49 28.43 18.13 -13.68
N ALA A 50 28.20 18.14 -15.00
CA ALA A 50 27.51 19.21 -15.69
C ALA A 50 25.98 18.99 -15.75
N GLN A 51 25.56 17.72 -15.84
CA GLN A 51 24.16 17.32 -15.93
C GLN A 51 23.81 16.45 -14.71
N SER A 52 23.69 17.04 -13.53
CA SER A 52 23.50 16.25 -12.30
C SER A 52 22.20 15.44 -12.32
N PRO A 53 22.22 14.16 -11.90
CA PRO A 53 21.02 13.36 -11.76
C PRO A 53 20.09 13.95 -10.71
N THR A 54 18.81 13.68 -10.85
CA THR A 54 17.79 14.06 -9.87
C THR A 54 17.48 12.88 -8.94
N LYS A 55 16.51 13.09 -8.03
CA LYS A 55 15.98 12.00 -7.18
C LYS A 55 15.40 10.85 -8.01
N LEU A 56 14.96 11.12 -9.25
CA LEU A 56 14.45 10.11 -10.18
C LEU A 56 15.57 9.11 -10.53
N GLY A 57 16.68 9.58 -11.11
CA GLY A 57 17.83 8.73 -11.46
C GLY A 57 18.39 7.99 -10.25
N ALA A 58 18.52 8.68 -9.11
CA ALA A 58 18.94 8.05 -7.87
C ALA A 58 18.02 6.88 -7.45
N SER A 59 16.70 7.09 -7.54
CA SER A 59 15.72 6.04 -7.22
C SER A 59 15.80 4.87 -8.21
N LEU A 60 16.08 5.10 -9.49
CA LEU A 60 16.21 4.06 -10.51
C LEU A 60 17.44 3.18 -10.29
N ALA A 61 18.59 3.79 -9.96
CA ALA A 61 19.80 3.04 -9.65
C ALA A 61 19.58 2.06 -8.49
N VAL A 62 18.83 2.48 -7.47
CA VAL A 62 18.42 1.61 -6.36
C VAL A 62 17.39 0.58 -6.82
N ARG A 63 16.30 1.00 -7.46
CA ARG A 63 15.21 0.13 -7.94
C ARG A 63 15.71 -1.00 -8.82
N PHE A 64 16.67 -0.77 -9.70
CA PHE A 64 17.23 -1.78 -10.59
C PHE A 64 18.51 -2.43 -10.04
N SER A 65 18.89 -2.12 -8.79
CA SER A 65 20.05 -2.70 -8.10
C SER A 65 21.37 -2.50 -8.85
N TYR A 66 21.55 -1.32 -9.47
CA TYR A 66 22.77 -0.95 -10.18
C TYR A 66 23.89 -0.53 -9.21
N VAL A 67 24.38 -1.49 -8.42
CA VAL A 67 25.42 -1.28 -7.41
C VAL A 67 26.68 -0.64 -8.01
N HIS A 68 27.04 -1.00 -9.25
CA HIS A 68 28.15 -0.40 -9.99
C HIS A 68 27.95 1.07 -10.34
N VAL A 69 26.70 1.51 -10.57
CA VAL A 69 26.36 2.93 -10.75
C VAL A 69 26.44 3.67 -9.41
N LEU A 70 25.94 3.07 -8.33
CA LEU A 70 26.07 3.60 -6.96
C LEU A 70 27.55 3.80 -6.59
N GLU A 71 28.38 2.78 -6.80
CA GLU A 71 29.82 2.80 -6.56
C GLU A 71 30.52 3.90 -7.37
N TYR A 72 30.17 4.05 -8.64
CA TYR A 72 30.72 5.11 -9.49
C TYR A 72 30.41 6.51 -8.96
N PHE A 73 29.16 6.78 -8.59
CA PHE A 73 28.81 8.08 -8.02
C PHE A 73 29.46 8.29 -6.65
N PHE A 74 29.52 7.27 -5.80
CA PHE A 74 30.13 7.36 -4.47
C PHE A 74 31.64 7.64 -4.51
N THR A 75 32.35 7.03 -5.48
CA THR A 75 33.82 7.17 -5.60
C THR A 75 34.25 8.35 -6.45
N GLN A 76 33.56 8.66 -7.54
CA GLN A 76 33.98 9.67 -8.51
C GLN A 76 33.19 10.99 -8.41
N HIS A 77 31.97 10.96 -7.88
CA HIS A 77 31.05 12.10 -7.83
C HIS A 77 30.41 12.25 -6.44
N ARG A 78 31.23 12.20 -5.38
CA ARG A 78 30.76 12.06 -3.99
C ARG A 78 29.79 13.15 -3.53
N SER A 79 30.01 14.40 -3.93
CA SER A 79 29.10 15.51 -3.61
C SER A 79 27.70 15.31 -4.20
N ILE A 80 27.63 14.87 -5.46
CA ILE A 80 26.38 14.55 -6.14
C ILE A 80 25.71 13.37 -5.44
N PHE A 81 26.46 12.31 -5.16
CA PHE A 81 25.96 11.13 -4.46
C PHE A 81 25.29 11.50 -3.12
N LEU A 82 26.00 12.24 -2.26
CA LEU A 82 25.47 12.64 -0.96
C LEU A 82 24.25 13.56 -1.09
N HIS A 83 24.20 14.41 -2.12
CA HIS A 83 23.06 15.27 -2.37
C HIS A 83 21.80 14.48 -2.78
N VAL A 84 21.93 13.53 -3.71
CA VAL A 84 20.78 12.79 -4.25
C VAL A 84 20.30 11.66 -3.34
N TYR A 85 21.18 11.11 -2.48
CA TYR A 85 20.87 10.05 -1.52
C TYR A 85 20.68 10.52 -0.07
N LYS A 86 20.50 11.83 0.15
CA LYS A 86 20.18 12.39 1.47
C LYS A 86 18.87 11.82 2.05
N ASN A 87 18.68 11.98 3.36
CA ASN A 87 17.50 11.53 4.09
C ASN A 87 17.26 10.02 3.95
N ASP A 88 18.33 9.22 4.08
CA ASP A 88 18.27 7.75 4.13
C ASP A 88 17.56 7.11 2.92
N LEU A 89 17.62 7.76 1.75
CA LEU A 89 16.96 7.29 0.53
C LEU A 89 17.39 5.87 0.14
N LEU A 90 18.69 5.57 0.28
CA LEU A 90 19.27 4.28 -0.06
C LEU A 90 18.62 3.12 0.71
N PRO A 91 18.71 3.06 2.05
CA PRO A 91 18.10 1.97 2.81
C PRO A 91 16.58 1.88 2.62
N ILE A 92 15.87 3.01 2.54
CA ILE A 92 14.40 3.02 2.37
C ILE A 92 14.02 2.46 0.99
N LYS A 93 14.59 2.98 -0.10
CA LYS A 93 14.26 2.54 -1.46
C LYS A 93 14.75 1.12 -1.75
N ALA A 94 15.91 0.73 -1.23
CA ALA A 94 16.40 -0.63 -1.39
C ALA A 94 15.48 -1.62 -0.69
N SER A 95 14.98 -1.28 0.50
CA SER A 95 14.03 -2.10 1.24
C SER A 95 12.69 -2.24 0.52
N LEU A 96 12.15 -1.12 0.02
CA LEU A 96 10.92 -1.07 -0.76
C LEU A 96 10.95 -1.94 -2.03
N HIS A 97 12.12 -2.07 -2.68
CA HIS A 97 12.29 -2.85 -3.92
C HIS A 97 12.95 -4.22 -3.73
N GLY A 98 13.23 -4.67 -2.51
CA GLY A 98 13.84 -5.98 -2.27
C GLY A 98 15.33 -6.07 -2.63
N ARG A 99 16.04 -4.94 -2.65
CA ARG A 99 17.41 -4.86 -3.21
C ARG A 99 18.46 -5.06 -2.13
N VAL A 100 18.55 -6.30 -1.65
CA VAL A 100 19.52 -6.72 -0.62
C VAL A 100 20.97 -6.48 -1.03
N ALA A 101 21.30 -6.52 -2.33
CA ALA A 101 22.63 -6.17 -2.82
C ALA A 101 22.98 -4.69 -2.58
N VAL A 102 22.00 -3.79 -2.72
CA VAL A 102 22.16 -2.36 -2.43
C VAL A 102 22.25 -2.14 -0.92
N LEU A 103 21.43 -2.82 -0.11
CA LEU A 103 21.51 -2.75 1.36
C LEU A 103 22.88 -3.22 1.86
N SER A 104 23.36 -4.37 1.39
CA SER A 104 24.70 -4.89 1.72
C SER A 104 25.82 -3.97 1.25
N TRP A 105 25.68 -3.35 0.07
CA TRP A 105 26.64 -2.37 -0.40
C TRP A 105 26.67 -1.13 0.48
N TRP A 106 25.50 -0.59 0.82
CA TRP A 106 25.35 0.57 1.69
C TRP A 106 25.92 0.32 3.08
N LYS A 107 25.61 -0.83 3.71
CA LYS A 107 26.14 -1.19 5.02
C LYS A 107 27.67 -1.26 5.03
N ARG A 108 28.26 -1.90 4.02
CA ARG A 108 29.74 -1.95 3.87
C ARG A 108 30.33 -0.55 3.69
N ALA A 109 29.66 0.32 2.94
CA ALA A 109 30.12 1.68 2.74
C ALA A 109 30.05 2.49 4.04
N HIS A 110 29.03 2.28 4.89
CA HIS A 110 28.97 2.82 6.26
C HIS A 110 30.11 2.28 7.13
N GLU A 111 30.37 0.97 7.13
CA GLU A 111 31.45 0.36 7.91
C GLU A 111 32.84 0.92 7.55
N GLN A 112 33.05 1.29 6.28
CA GLN A 112 34.29 1.91 5.82
C GLN A 112 34.34 3.42 6.04
N TYR A 113 33.19 4.11 5.94
CA TYR A 113 33.11 5.57 5.95
C TYR A 113 31.93 6.07 6.81
N PRO A 114 31.96 5.84 8.14
CA PRO A 114 30.81 6.07 9.02
C PRO A 114 30.38 7.54 9.10
N ASP A 115 31.33 8.48 8.99
CA ASP A 115 31.04 9.92 9.00
C ASP A 115 30.40 10.43 7.70
N VAL A 116 30.57 9.68 6.60
CA VAL A 116 30.09 10.06 5.26
C VAL A 116 28.73 9.42 4.98
N ILE A 117 28.56 8.17 5.37
CA ILE A 117 27.31 7.42 5.26
C ILE A 117 26.94 6.98 6.67
N PRO A 118 26.19 7.78 7.44
CA PRO A 118 25.75 7.39 8.77
C PRO A 118 24.69 6.29 8.70
N LEU A 119 24.47 5.63 9.84
CA LEU A 119 23.29 4.76 10.01
C LEU A 119 22.01 5.60 9.98
N PRO A 120 20.88 5.02 9.53
CA PRO A 120 19.62 5.74 9.44
C PRO A 120 19.04 5.95 10.84
N SER A 121 18.22 7.00 10.99
CA SER A 121 17.48 7.20 12.23
C SER A 121 16.49 6.06 12.48
N PRO A 122 16.07 5.80 13.74
CA PRO A 122 15.03 4.83 14.06
C PRO A 122 13.75 5.00 13.23
N THR A 123 13.37 6.24 12.94
CA THR A 123 12.19 6.56 12.12
C THR A 123 12.35 6.13 10.67
N HIS A 124 13.54 6.29 10.07
CA HIS A 124 13.80 5.85 8.70
C HIS A 124 14.04 4.32 8.61
N VAL A 125 14.52 3.68 9.68
CA VAL A 125 14.51 2.22 9.79
C VAL A 125 13.07 1.70 9.76
N ALA A 126 12.17 2.31 10.57
CA ALA A 126 10.75 1.98 10.54
C ALA A 126 10.13 2.20 9.16
N GLU A 127 10.41 3.33 8.50
CA GLU A 127 9.94 3.57 7.13
C GLU A 127 10.44 2.50 6.15
N ALA A 128 11.70 2.07 6.24
CA ALA A 128 12.27 1.04 5.38
C ALA A 128 11.57 -0.33 5.55
N ILE A 129 11.29 -0.73 6.80
CA ILE A 129 10.65 -2.01 7.14
C ILE A 129 9.15 -1.98 6.83
N ASP A 130 8.47 -0.88 7.11
CA ASP A 130 7.06 -0.69 6.76
C ASP A 130 6.88 -0.68 5.22
N ALA A 131 7.82 -0.05 4.49
CA ALA A 131 7.84 -0.05 3.03
C ALA A 131 8.15 -1.43 2.42
N ALA A 132 9.08 -2.19 3.02
CA ALA A 132 9.34 -3.58 2.63
C ALA A 132 8.09 -4.44 2.84
N SER A 133 7.40 -4.27 3.97
CA SER A 133 6.19 -5.01 4.30
C SER A 133 5.04 -4.70 3.33
N ARG A 134 4.84 -3.42 2.99
CA ARG A 134 3.86 -2.97 1.98
C ARG A 134 4.08 -3.59 0.60
N ASN A 135 5.35 -3.81 0.21
CA ASN A 135 5.71 -4.25 -1.14
C ASN A 135 6.09 -5.73 -1.23
N GLY A 136 5.84 -6.52 -0.19
CA GLY A 136 6.07 -7.97 -0.23
C GLY A 136 7.54 -8.39 -0.11
N GLN A 137 8.41 -7.51 0.37
CA GLN A 137 9.86 -7.70 0.30
C GLN A 137 10.41 -8.45 1.51
N VAL A 138 10.07 -9.74 1.62
CA VAL A 138 10.58 -10.62 2.69
C VAL A 138 12.11 -10.63 2.74
N ALA A 139 12.80 -10.59 1.60
CA ALA A 139 14.25 -10.54 1.55
C ALA A 139 14.84 -9.29 2.23
N SER A 140 14.18 -8.14 2.14
CA SER A 140 14.59 -6.93 2.85
C SER A 140 14.37 -7.06 4.35
N LEU A 141 13.22 -7.60 4.76
CA LEU A 141 12.91 -7.84 6.18
C LEU A 141 13.95 -8.77 6.82
N ASP A 142 14.26 -9.86 6.14
CA ASP A 142 15.29 -10.81 6.55
C ASP A 142 16.69 -10.17 6.61
N TRP A 143 17.03 -9.34 5.63
CA TRP A 143 18.29 -8.60 5.65
C TRP A 143 18.41 -7.68 6.86
N TRP A 144 17.36 -6.91 7.18
CA TRP A 144 17.35 -6.02 8.34
C TRP A 144 17.50 -6.78 9.65
N LEU A 145 16.78 -7.90 9.80
CA LEU A 145 16.87 -8.76 10.97
C LEU A 145 18.31 -9.23 11.26
N HIS A 146 19.07 -9.57 10.22
CA HIS A 146 20.46 -10.04 10.32
C HIS A 146 21.52 -8.93 10.16
N SER A 147 21.09 -7.68 9.96
CA SER A 147 22.00 -6.57 9.70
C SER A 147 22.81 -6.14 10.93
N GLY A 148 22.34 -6.47 12.13
CA GLY A 148 22.88 -5.96 13.39
C GLY A 148 22.49 -4.49 13.68
N ILE A 149 21.67 -3.88 12.81
CA ILE A 149 21.04 -2.57 13.07
C ILE A 149 19.75 -2.83 13.85
N PRO A 150 19.43 -2.06 14.92
CA PRO A 150 18.19 -2.23 15.66
C PRO A 150 16.97 -2.17 14.75
N LEU A 151 16.10 -3.18 14.87
CA LEU A 151 14.89 -3.31 14.06
C LEU A 151 13.79 -2.41 14.62
N GLU A 152 13.39 -1.40 13.85
CA GLU A 152 12.30 -0.48 14.18
C GLU A 152 11.19 -0.59 13.14
N TYR A 153 9.93 -0.53 13.54
CA TYR A 153 8.77 -0.66 12.66
C TYR A 153 7.51 -0.18 13.38
N THR A 154 6.45 0.11 12.64
CA THR A 154 5.18 0.56 13.22
C THR A 154 4.06 -0.45 12.96
N GLU A 155 2.84 -0.13 13.39
CA GLU A 155 1.64 -0.90 12.99
C GLU A 155 1.48 -0.94 11.47
N ALA A 156 2.02 0.08 10.79
CA ALA A 156 1.97 0.21 9.34
C ALA A 156 2.62 -0.99 8.61
N ALA A 157 3.57 -1.70 9.22
CA ALA A 157 4.15 -2.92 8.64
C ALA A 157 3.07 -3.99 8.35
N LEU A 158 2.28 -4.37 9.36
CA LEU A 158 1.25 -5.41 9.23
C LEU A 158 0.00 -4.87 8.54
N GLU A 159 -0.36 -3.61 8.82
CA GLU A 159 -1.47 -2.92 8.15
C GLU A 159 -1.28 -2.84 6.64
N TYR A 160 -0.11 -2.39 6.17
CA TYR A 160 0.16 -2.32 4.73
C TYR A 160 0.35 -3.69 4.09
N ALA A 161 0.95 -4.65 4.80
CA ALA A 161 1.01 -6.02 4.30
C ALA A 161 -0.40 -6.58 4.08
N SER A 162 -1.34 -6.28 4.98
CA SER A 162 -2.73 -6.69 4.86
C SER A 162 -3.48 -5.95 3.74
N ALA A 163 -3.29 -4.64 3.64
CA ALA A 163 -3.90 -3.79 2.61
C ALA A 163 -3.37 -4.03 1.19
N LYS A 164 -2.22 -4.69 1.04
CA LYS A 164 -1.54 -4.95 -0.25
C LYS A 164 -1.44 -6.44 -0.60
N ASN A 165 -2.17 -7.28 0.11
CA ASN A 165 -2.18 -8.73 -0.08
C ASN A 165 -0.78 -9.38 -0.02
N GLN A 166 -0.01 -9.05 1.01
CA GLN A 166 1.35 -9.57 1.20
C GLN A 166 1.37 -10.74 2.19
N LEU A 167 0.71 -11.84 1.84
CA LEU A 167 0.61 -13.04 2.69
C LEU A 167 1.97 -13.59 3.12
N ALA A 168 2.98 -13.55 2.24
CA ALA A 168 4.35 -13.99 2.56
C ALA A 168 5.00 -13.13 3.65
N VAL A 169 4.72 -11.82 3.66
CA VAL A 169 5.19 -10.91 4.71
C VAL A 169 4.48 -11.17 6.02
N LEU A 170 3.15 -11.36 6.00
CA LEU A 170 2.38 -11.70 7.20
C LEU A 170 2.86 -13.02 7.82
N ALA A 171 3.12 -14.03 6.98
CA ALA A 171 3.71 -15.30 7.41
C ALA A 171 5.10 -15.12 8.01
N TRP A 172 5.96 -14.28 7.40
CA TRP A 172 7.28 -13.97 7.94
C TRP A 172 7.19 -13.32 9.32
N TRP A 173 6.34 -12.31 9.50
CA TRP A 173 6.15 -11.65 10.79
C TRP A 173 5.68 -12.62 11.88
N LYS A 174 4.68 -13.46 11.57
CA LYS A 174 4.20 -14.50 12.50
C LYS A 174 5.31 -15.50 12.86
N GLN A 175 6.10 -15.92 11.88
CA GLN A 175 7.23 -16.83 12.10
C GLN A 175 8.27 -16.20 13.03
N GLN A 176 8.65 -14.94 12.80
CA GLN A 176 9.65 -14.27 13.65
C GLN A 176 9.14 -13.91 15.05
N ALA A 177 7.83 -13.69 15.21
CA ALA A 177 7.22 -13.47 16.52
C ALA A 177 7.20 -14.74 17.38
N THR A 178 7.01 -15.91 16.74
CA THR A 178 6.94 -17.21 17.41
C THR A 178 8.28 -17.92 17.49
N SER A 179 9.29 -17.45 16.75
CA SER A 179 10.65 -17.99 16.79
C SER A 179 11.29 -17.82 18.17
N PRO A 180 11.93 -18.86 18.74
CA PRO A 180 12.69 -18.75 19.99
C PRO A 180 13.84 -17.74 19.94
N GLU A 181 14.39 -17.49 18.75
CA GLU A 181 15.60 -16.69 18.56
C GLU A 181 15.34 -15.19 18.61
N HIS A 182 14.27 -14.71 17.95
CA HIS A 182 14.01 -13.28 17.75
C HIS A 182 12.85 -12.75 18.62
N ARG A 183 11.74 -13.50 18.70
CA ARG A 183 10.51 -13.10 19.41
C ARG A 183 10.07 -11.66 19.11
N LEU A 184 9.96 -11.31 17.83
CA LEU A 184 9.59 -9.96 17.42
C LEU A 184 8.15 -9.61 17.88
N PRO A 185 7.93 -8.47 18.56
CA PRO A 185 6.59 -8.06 18.97
C PRO A 185 5.72 -7.68 17.76
N LEU A 186 4.55 -8.30 17.61
CA LEU A 186 3.61 -7.95 16.55
C LEU A 186 2.84 -6.67 16.88
N LYS A 187 2.98 -5.65 16.03
CA LYS A 187 2.20 -4.39 16.09
C LYS A 187 1.00 -4.51 15.15
N ILE A 188 -0.04 -5.22 15.58
CA ILE A 188 -1.11 -5.71 14.69
C ILE A 188 -1.94 -4.57 14.07
N GLY A 189 -2.23 -3.48 14.78
CA GLY A 189 -3.00 -2.37 14.21
C GLY A 189 -4.39 -2.76 13.66
N ARG A 190 -4.85 -2.06 12.62
CA ARG A 190 -6.18 -2.21 11.98
C ARG A 190 -6.17 -3.13 10.75
N VAL A 191 -5.52 -4.28 10.86
CA VAL A 191 -5.28 -5.21 9.73
C VAL A 191 -6.56 -5.70 9.04
N MET A 192 -7.61 -6.01 9.80
CA MET A 192 -8.88 -6.51 9.25
C MET A 192 -9.65 -5.41 8.51
N ASP A 193 -9.67 -4.19 9.06
CA ASP A 193 -10.35 -3.04 8.44
C ASP A 193 -9.71 -2.69 7.10
N LEU A 194 -8.37 -2.69 7.05
CA LEU A 194 -7.62 -2.35 5.85
C LEU A 194 -7.67 -3.46 4.79
N ALA A 195 -7.62 -4.73 5.18
CA ALA A 195 -7.84 -5.85 4.27
C ALA A 195 -9.26 -5.83 3.67
N SER A 196 -10.27 -5.49 4.50
CA SER A 196 -11.66 -5.37 4.06
C SER A 196 -11.83 -4.21 3.07
N THR A 197 -11.25 -3.06 3.37
CA THR A 197 -11.24 -1.89 2.48
C THR A 197 -10.59 -2.20 1.14
N ALA A 198 -9.49 -2.96 1.15
CA ALA A 198 -8.73 -3.31 -0.06
C ALA A 198 -9.39 -4.42 -0.91
N GLY A 199 -10.31 -5.21 -0.33
CA GLY A 199 -10.94 -6.33 -1.04
C GLY A 199 -10.14 -7.64 -0.98
N HIS A 200 -9.31 -7.85 0.05
CA HIS A 200 -8.39 -8.99 0.15
C HIS A 200 -8.94 -10.09 1.06
N VAL A 201 -9.85 -10.90 0.52
CA VAL A 201 -10.49 -12.02 1.24
C VAL A 201 -9.49 -13.07 1.73
N ASP A 202 -8.44 -13.33 0.96
CA ASP A 202 -7.36 -14.26 1.32
C ASP A 202 -6.56 -13.78 2.55
N VAL A 203 -6.33 -12.49 2.68
CA VAL A 203 -5.73 -11.88 3.88
C VAL A 203 -6.65 -11.99 5.09
N LEU A 204 -7.95 -11.71 4.92
CA LEU A 204 -8.94 -11.86 5.99
C LEU A 204 -9.00 -13.30 6.49
N GLU A 205 -9.01 -14.28 5.58
CA GLU A 205 -8.96 -15.69 5.91
C GLU A 205 -7.66 -16.07 6.62
N TRP A 206 -6.52 -15.53 6.17
CA TRP A 206 -5.24 -15.76 6.82
C TRP A 206 -5.25 -15.27 8.27
N TRP A 207 -5.75 -14.07 8.52
CA TRP A 207 -5.86 -13.52 9.89
C TRP A 207 -6.79 -14.35 10.76
N ALA A 208 -7.98 -14.72 10.26
CA ALA A 208 -8.92 -15.57 10.99
C ALA A 208 -8.33 -16.93 11.40
N ARG A 209 -7.47 -17.51 10.54
CA ARG A 209 -6.77 -18.79 10.83
C ARG A 209 -5.43 -18.61 11.55
N SER A 210 -4.96 -17.38 11.73
CA SER A 210 -3.60 -17.11 12.20
C SER A 210 -3.39 -17.45 13.67
N GLN A 211 -4.45 -17.58 14.48
CA GLN A 211 -4.39 -17.69 15.95
C GLN A 211 -3.70 -16.49 16.62
N LEU A 212 -3.63 -15.35 15.92
CA LEU A 212 -3.17 -14.09 16.47
C LEU A 212 -4.37 -13.27 16.97
N ASP A 213 -4.18 -12.53 18.05
CA ASP A 213 -5.22 -11.64 18.56
C ASP A 213 -5.30 -10.37 17.70
N PHE A 214 -6.31 -10.30 16.82
CA PHE A 214 -6.58 -9.13 15.98
C PHE A 214 -7.86 -8.40 16.43
N LYS A 215 -7.99 -7.14 16.01
CA LYS A 215 -9.16 -6.30 16.26
C LYS A 215 -9.77 -5.83 14.94
N TYR A 216 -11.06 -5.56 14.99
CA TYR A 216 -11.83 -4.94 13.91
C TYR A 216 -13.02 -4.21 14.51
N ASP A 217 -13.58 -3.28 13.76
CA ASP A 217 -14.79 -2.55 14.15
C ASP A 217 -15.72 -2.36 12.94
N LYS A 218 -16.75 -1.50 13.09
CA LYS A 218 -17.71 -1.24 12.01
C LYS A 218 -17.08 -0.71 10.72
N GLN A 219 -15.87 -0.15 10.78
CA GLN A 219 -15.17 0.39 9.62
C GLN A 219 -14.81 -0.69 8.60
N ALA A 220 -14.63 -1.95 9.02
CA ALA A 220 -14.37 -3.07 8.12
C ALA A 220 -15.52 -3.25 7.10
N LEU A 221 -16.76 -3.38 7.59
CA LEU A 221 -17.94 -3.53 6.72
C LEU A 221 -18.32 -2.22 6.02
N TYR A 222 -18.21 -1.09 6.72
CA TYR A 222 -18.50 0.23 6.15
C TYR A 222 -17.63 0.51 4.92
N HIS A 223 -16.30 0.41 5.04
CA HIS A 223 -15.40 0.70 3.93
C HIS A 223 -15.44 -0.35 2.82
N ALA A 224 -15.64 -1.63 3.16
CA ALA A 224 -15.91 -2.66 2.15
C ALA A 224 -17.15 -2.29 1.32
N GLY A 225 -18.23 -1.83 1.98
CA GLY A 225 -19.44 -1.34 1.34
C GLY A 225 -19.21 -0.12 0.45
N CYS A 226 -18.52 0.92 0.93
CA CYS A 226 -18.21 2.11 0.11
C CYS A 226 -17.42 1.78 -1.17
N HIS A 227 -16.56 0.76 -1.12
CA HIS A 227 -15.71 0.36 -2.24
C HIS A 227 -16.30 -0.77 -3.11
N GLY A 228 -17.55 -1.18 -2.87
CA GLY A 228 -18.22 -2.22 -3.66
C GLY A 228 -17.62 -3.62 -3.47
N LYS A 229 -17.06 -3.92 -2.29
CA LYS A 229 -16.40 -5.19 -1.99
C LYS A 229 -17.39 -6.23 -1.50
N VAL A 230 -18.34 -6.61 -2.34
CA VAL A 230 -19.39 -7.59 -2.00
C VAL A 230 -18.79 -8.94 -1.57
N GLU A 231 -17.69 -9.36 -2.18
CA GLU A 231 -16.95 -10.57 -1.82
C GLU A 231 -16.41 -10.55 -0.38
N VAL A 232 -16.02 -9.36 0.12
CA VAL A 232 -15.58 -9.18 1.50
C VAL A 232 -16.76 -9.25 2.45
N LEU A 233 -17.88 -8.59 2.13
CA LEU A 233 -19.10 -8.65 2.93
C LEU A 233 -19.61 -10.10 3.06
N GLN A 234 -19.61 -10.84 1.95
CA GLN A 234 -19.95 -12.25 1.92
C GLN A 234 -19.00 -13.10 2.77
N TRP A 235 -17.70 -12.82 2.73
CA TRP A 235 -16.73 -13.49 3.59
C TRP A 235 -17.02 -13.22 5.07
N TRP A 236 -17.26 -11.96 5.45
CA TRP A 236 -17.58 -11.60 6.84
C TRP A 236 -18.82 -12.36 7.34
N LEU A 237 -19.88 -12.41 6.54
CA LEU A 237 -21.11 -13.16 6.86
C LEU A 237 -20.85 -14.67 7.06
N GLY A 238 -19.94 -15.26 6.28
CA GLY A 238 -19.58 -16.67 6.36
C GLY A 238 -18.46 -17.01 7.36
N SER A 239 -17.73 -16.00 7.86
CA SER A 239 -16.50 -16.19 8.65
C SER A 239 -16.73 -16.75 10.06
N GLY A 240 -17.94 -16.60 10.59
CA GLY A 240 -18.25 -16.86 12.01
C GLY A 240 -17.74 -15.79 12.98
N LEU A 241 -17.11 -14.71 12.48
CA LEU A 241 -16.78 -13.53 13.28
C LEU A 241 -18.04 -12.70 13.58
N GLN A 242 -17.99 -11.90 14.64
CA GLN A 242 -19.07 -10.98 14.96
C GLN A 242 -19.20 -9.92 13.86
N LEU A 243 -20.40 -9.73 13.32
CA LEU A 243 -20.67 -8.64 12.39
C LEU A 243 -20.97 -7.37 13.20
N ILE A 244 -20.18 -6.32 12.98
CA ILE A 244 -20.34 -5.00 13.63
C ILE A 244 -20.71 -4.00 12.53
N PHE A 245 -21.93 -3.50 12.54
CA PHE A 245 -22.44 -2.53 11.56
C PHE A 245 -23.54 -1.67 12.16
N ASP A 246 -23.85 -0.57 11.48
CA ASP A 246 -24.99 0.31 11.73
C ASP A 246 -25.50 0.89 10.40
N SER A 247 -26.43 1.85 10.47
CA SER A 247 -27.01 2.51 9.30
C SER A 247 -25.98 3.18 8.39
N ASP A 248 -24.76 3.47 8.88
CA ASP A 248 -23.70 4.07 8.08
C ASP A 248 -23.31 3.15 6.91
N ALA A 249 -23.47 1.84 7.04
CA ALA A 249 -23.18 0.91 5.94
C ALA A 249 -24.06 1.17 4.71
N LEU A 250 -25.33 1.53 4.91
CA LEU A 250 -26.28 1.85 3.84
C LEU A 250 -26.06 3.25 3.28
N THR A 251 -25.81 4.24 4.13
CA THR A 251 -25.52 5.61 3.68
C THR A 251 -24.19 5.67 2.93
N GLY A 252 -23.17 4.92 3.39
CA GLY A 252 -21.89 4.77 2.71
C GLY A 252 -22.03 4.13 1.33
N ALA A 253 -22.72 2.99 1.21
CA ALA A 253 -22.99 2.36 -0.07
C ALA A 253 -23.76 3.30 -1.02
N THR A 254 -24.73 4.05 -0.49
CA THR A 254 -25.53 5.03 -1.24
C THR A 254 -24.68 6.19 -1.76
N ARG A 255 -23.90 6.84 -0.89
CA ARG A 255 -23.01 7.96 -1.22
C ARG A 255 -21.96 7.58 -2.27
N HIS A 256 -21.51 6.33 -2.27
CA HIS A 256 -20.55 5.81 -3.23
C HIS A 256 -21.17 5.13 -4.46
N ASN A 257 -22.49 5.26 -4.65
CA ASN A 257 -23.22 4.71 -5.78
C ASN A 257 -23.02 3.18 -5.95
N ARG A 258 -23.21 2.42 -4.87
CA ARG A 258 -22.99 0.96 -4.78
C ARG A 258 -24.30 0.17 -4.67
N PRO A 259 -25.11 0.08 -5.74
CA PRO A 259 -26.36 -0.69 -5.70
C PRO A 259 -26.14 -2.20 -5.48
N ASP A 260 -24.98 -2.72 -5.89
CA ASP A 260 -24.55 -4.10 -5.64
C ASP A 260 -24.40 -4.41 -4.15
N VAL A 261 -23.88 -3.46 -3.37
CA VAL A 261 -23.77 -3.58 -1.91
C VAL A 261 -25.12 -3.42 -1.23
N LEU A 262 -25.97 -2.51 -1.71
CA LEU A 262 -27.33 -2.36 -1.20
C LEU A 262 -28.16 -3.63 -1.41
N GLU A 263 -28.06 -4.22 -2.61
CA GLU A 263 -28.67 -5.52 -2.92
C GLU A 263 -28.12 -6.64 -2.02
N TRP A 264 -26.82 -6.65 -1.75
CA TRP A 264 -26.24 -7.62 -0.82
C TRP A 264 -26.81 -7.47 0.60
N TRP A 265 -26.92 -6.24 1.11
CA TRP A 265 -27.53 -5.99 2.43
C TRP A 265 -28.98 -6.47 2.48
N ASP A 266 -29.73 -6.23 1.41
CA ASP A 266 -31.12 -6.67 1.28
C ASP A 266 -31.26 -8.20 1.34
N GLN A 267 -30.38 -8.90 0.62
CA GLN A 267 -30.41 -10.36 0.53
C GLN A 267 -29.74 -11.06 1.73
N SER A 268 -28.93 -10.33 2.51
CA SER A 268 -28.14 -10.91 3.61
C SER A 268 -28.97 -11.45 4.77
N GLY A 269 -30.21 -10.97 4.93
CA GLY A 269 -31.05 -11.26 6.10
C GLY A 269 -30.56 -10.59 7.39
N LEU A 270 -29.58 -9.70 7.32
CA LEU A 270 -29.09 -8.96 8.49
C LEU A 270 -30.10 -7.87 8.89
N PRO A 271 -30.34 -7.65 10.20
CA PRO A 271 -31.33 -6.68 10.68
C PRO A 271 -30.75 -5.26 10.63
N ILE A 272 -30.52 -4.72 9.43
CA ILE A 272 -30.02 -3.36 9.24
C ILE A 272 -31.18 -2.37 9.10
N GLN A 273 -31.01 -1.21 9.73
CA GLN A 273 -32.02 -0.16 9.78
C GLN A 273 -31.52 1.12 9.10
N TYR A 274 -32.46 1.90 8.58
CA TYR A 274 -32.18 3.21 7.98
C TYR A 274 -33.30 4.19 8.30
N ARG A 275 -33.00 5.49 8.12
CA ARG A 275 -34.00 6.55 8.02
C ARG A 275 -33.94 7.13 6.63
N MET A 276 -35.08 7.57 6.11
CA MET A 276 -35.16 8.12 4.77
C MET A 276 -34.34 9.40 4.62
N CYS A 277 -34.31 10.24 5.65
CA CYS A 277 -33.46 11.43 5.71
C CYS A 277 -31.98 11.13 5.46
N ASP A 278 -31.44 10.09 6.11
CA ASP A 278 -30.02 9.75 6.01
C ASP A 278 -29.68 9.23 4.61
N ILE A 279 -30.63 8.54 3.96
CA ILE A 279 -30.48 8.05 2.58
C ILE A 279 -30.56 9.20 1.57
N GLU A 280 -31.49 10.14 1.73
CA GLU A 280 -31.55 11.32 0.86
C GLU A 280 -30.28 12.17 0.98
N GLU A 281 -29.83 12.47 2.20
CA GLU A 281 -28.58 13.19 2.45
C GLU A 281 -27.41 12.49 1.77
N ALA A 282 -27.32 11.16 1.90
CA ALA A 282 -26.29 10.37 1.22
C ALA A 282 -26.38 10.43 -0.32
N LEU A 283 -27.58 10.54 -0.89
CA LEU A 283 -27.80 10.71 -2.33
C LEU A 283 -27.43 12.11 -2.82
N GLU A 284 -27.66 13.14 -2.02
CA GLU A 284 -27.25 14.52 -2.30
C GLU A 284 -25.72 14.66 -2.25
N ASP A 285 -25.08 14.01 -1.28
CA ASP A 285 -23.63 13.95 -1.11
C ASP A 285 -22.92 12.97 -2.07
N ALA A 286 -23.64 12.36 -3.01
CA ALA A 286 -23.12 11.22 -3.76
C ALA A 286 -21.90 11.58 -4.62
N ILE A 287 -20.82 10.82 -4.43
CA ILE A 287 -19.55 11.03 -5.11
C ILE A 287 -19.63 10.39 -6.50
N GLY A 288 -19.55 11.20 -7.55
CA GLY A 288 -19.55 10.71 -8.94
C GLY A 288 -20.93 10.37 -9.50
N GLY A 289 -22.01 10.86 -8.87
CA GLY A 289 -23.40 10.69 -9.33
C GLY A 289 -24.05 9.41 -8.77
N GLY A 290 -24.92 9.56 -7.77
CA GLY A 290 -25.60 8.47 -7.05
C GLY A 290 -26.80 7.85 -7.75
N GLU A 291 -26.88 7.93 -9.08
CA GLU A 291 -28.11 7.57 -9.82
C GLU A 291 -28.42 6.07 -9.74
N ALA A 292 -27.42 5.20 -9.71
CA ALA A 292 -27.64 3.75 -9.63
C ALA A 292 -28.17 3.36 -8.24
N ALA A 293 -27.59 3.93 -7.18
CA ALA A 293 -28.13 3.77 -5.82
C ALA A 293 -29.54 4.38 -5.68
N ARG A 294 -29.79 5.55 -6.28
CA ARG A 294 -31.12 6.19 -6.30
C ARG A 294 -32.16 5.31 -6.98
N MET A 295 -31.83 4.74 -8.14
CA MET A 295 -32.70 3.80 -8.85
C MET A 295 -32.98 2.56 -8.01
N TRP A 296 -31.98 2.02 -7.32
CA TRP A 296 -32.17 0.89 -6.41
C TRP A 296 -33.15 1.22 -5.28
N TRP A 297 -32.95 2.35 -4.58
CA TRP A 297 -33.87 2.78 -3.52
C TRP A 297 -35.31 3.01 -4.01
N ARG A 298 -35.48 3.58 -5.21
CA ARG A 298 -36.81 3.71 -5.85
C ARG A 298 -37.45 2.36 -6.15
N GLN A 299 -36.67 1.39 -6.63
CA GLN A 299 -37.17 0.03 -6.89
C GLN A 299 -37.57 -0.69 -5.61
N LYS A 300 -36.89 -0.40 -4.49
CA LYS A 300 -37.29 -0.88 -3.15
C LYS A 300 -38.55 -0.21 -2.61
N GLY A 301 -39.07 0.82 -3.28
CA GLY A 301 -40.31 1.50 -2.90
C GLY A 301 -40.12 2.72 -2.00
N ILE A 302 -38.89 3.27 -1.92
CA ILE A 302 -38.67 4.54 -1.22
C ILE A 302 -39.23 5.69 -2.06
N ASP A 303 -40.18 6.43 -1.48
CA ASP A 303 -40.69 7.69 -2.03
C ASP A 303 -40.03 8.88 -1.33
N PHE A 304 -39.18 9.59 -2.07
CA PHE A 304 -38.49 10.78 -1.59
C PHE A 304 -39.40 12.02 -1.45
N ASN A 305 -40.70 11.92 -1.76
CA ASN A 305 -41.68 13.00 -1.54
C ASN A 305 -42.57 12.78 -0.30
N ALA A 306 -42.22 11.85 0.60
CA ALA A 306 -43.04 11.56 1.77
C ALA A 306 -43.07 12.72 2.79
N ASN A 307 -44.02 12.67 3.73
CA ASN A 307 -44.16 13.68 4.77
C ASN A 307 -43.05 13.61 5.85
N ASP A 308 -42.83 14.70 6.57
CA ASP A 308 -41.78 14.85 7.60
C ASP A 308 -41.81 13.76 8.70
N THR A 309 -42.97 13.13 8.95
CA THR A 309 -43.09 12.09 9.99
C THR A 309 -42.58 10.73 9.51
N GLU A 310 -42.87 10.38 8.25
CA GLU A 310 -42.33 9.19 7.60
C GLU A 310 -40.82 9.35 7.31
N TRP A 311 -40.40 10.60 7.11
CA TRP A 311 -39.02 10.99 6.85
C TRP A 311 -38.01 10.58 7.93
N MET A 312 -38.36 10.80 9.20
CA MET A 312 -37.49 10.52 10.35
C MET A 312 -37.68 9.11 10.94
N LYS A 313 -38.64 8.34 10.42
CA LYS A 313 -38.98 7.03 10.97
C LYS A 313 -37.88 6.02 10.67
N LEU A 314 -37.48 5.28 11.71
CA LEU A 314 -36.54 4.16 11.57
C LEU A 314 -37.25 2.97 10.92
N GLN A 315 -36.67 2.44 9.84
CA GLN A 315 -37.20 1.34 9.03
C GLN A 315 -36.15 0.24 8.91
N ASN A 316 -36.60 -1.02 8.82
CA ASN A 316 -35.72 -2.15 8.48
C ASN A 316 -35.58 -2.22 6.96
N LEU A 317 -34.39 -2.60 6.48
CA LEU A 317 -34.18 -2.87 5.05
C LEU A 317 -34.87 -4.17 4.60
N ASN A 318 -34.83 -5.18 5.48
CA ASN A 318 -35.27 -6.56 5.25
C ASN A 318 -36.57 -6.88 6.00
#